data_AF-A0A1F8H952-F1
#
_entry.id   AF-A0A1F8H952-F1
#
_cell.length_a   1.000
_cell.length_b   1.000
_cell.length_c   1.000
_cell.angle_alpha   90.00
_cell.angle_beta   90.00
_cell.angle_gamma   90.00
#
_symmetry.space_group_name_H-M   'P 1'
#
loop_
_entity.id
_entity.type
_entity.pdbx_description
1 polymer ?
#
loop_
_entity_poly.entity_id
_entity_poly.type
_entity_poly.pdbx_seq_one_letter_code
_entity_poly.pdbx_strand_id
1 'polypeptide(L)'
;MLQEFYVVTATSVYHVEYDKKFNQAKATKIDLRGKSKVDVGQELTGPMVSVCKWLQFYIPEGGNFTFSLQRKIEMVNTRYWLGGTSEIVGLFLEKQGALDCLNDHQDLTSCDRRWLDATKKVICAIGHEHPVFEVCEWEGLRLVR
;
A
#
# COMPACT_ATOMS: atom_id res chain seq x y z
N MET A 1 -15.09 3.08 6.61
CA MET A 1 -13.67 2.74 6.79
C MET A 1 -13.35 1.58 5.86
N LEU A 2 -12.42 1.80 4.93
CA LEU A 2 -11.99 0.77 3.97
C LEU A 2 -11.48 -0.48 4.71
N GLN A 3 -11.65 -1.67 4.14
CA GLN A 3 -11.18 -2.93 4.76
C GLN A 3 -10.12 -3.59 3.91
N GLU A 4 -10.23 -3.43 2.60
CA GLU A 4 -9.31 -3.99 1.64
C GLU A 4 -9.22 -3.12 0.40
N PHE A 5 -8.14 -3.28 -0.34
CA PHE A 5 -7.94 -2.73 -1.67
C PHE A 5 -6.87 -3.54 -2.40
N TYR A 6 -6.66 -3.24 -3.67
CA TYR A 6 -5.69 -3.90 -4.52
C TYR A 6 -4.65 -2.92 -4.99
N VAL A 7 -3.41 -3.40 -5.07
CA VAL A 7 -2.25 -2.62 -5.49
C VAL A 7 -1.60 -3.29 -6.66
N VAL A 8 -1.46 -2.56 -7.75
CA VAL A 8 -0.72 -3.02 -8.92
C VAL A 8 0.65 -2.36 -8.90
N THR A 9 1.70 -3.16 -9.00
CA THR A 9 3.06 -2.71 -9.31
C THR A 9 3.39 -3.06 -10.76
N ALA A 10 4.59 -2.71 -11.23
CA ALA A 10 5.02 -3.04 -12.59
C ALA A 10 4.92 -4.53 -12.95
N THR A 11 5.00 -5.41 -11.94
CA THR A 11 5.04 -6.87 -12.14
C THR A 11 4.09 -7.65 -11.25
N SER A 12 3.41 -7.08 -10.27
CA SER A 12 2.61 -7.86 -9.33
C SER A 12 1.30 -7.18 -8.96
N VAL A 13 0.31 -7.98 -8.60
CA VAL A 13 -0.88 -7.51 -7.91
C VAL A 13 -0.84 -7.99 -6.47
N TYR A 14 -1.13 -7.09 -5.53
CA TYR A 14 -1.29 -7.37 -4.12
C TYR A 14 -2.73 -7.11 -3.70
N HIS A 15 -3.28 -8.01 -2.89
CA HIS A 15 -4.48 -7.78 -2.10
C HIS A 15 -4.05 -7.27 -0.72
N VAL A 16 -4.43 -6.05 -0.39
CA VAL A 16 -4.13 -5.40 0.89
C VAL A 16 -5.38 -5.44 1.75
N GLU A 17 -5.27 -5.97 2.97
CA GLU A 17 -6.37 -6.13 3.91
C GLU A 17 -6.02 -5.59 5.30
N TYR A 18 -7.06 -5.13 5.99
CA TYR A 18 -7.02 -4.79 7.41
C TYR A 18 -7.43 -6.01 8.23
N ASP A 19 -6.46 -6.64 8.88
CA ASP A 19 -6.71 -7.71 9.83
C ASP A 19 -7.21 -7.12 11.15
N LYS A 20 -8.54 -7.10 11.32
CA LYS A 20 -9.19 -6.60 12.54
C LYS A 20 -8.84 -7.41 13.79
N LYS A 21 -8.52 -8.70 13.65
CA LYS A 21 -8.23 -9.57 14.80
C LYS A 21 -6.92 -9.17 15.46
N PHE A 22 -5.92 -8.84 14.66
CA PHE A 22 -4.62 -8.43 15.16
C PHE A 22 -4.39 -6.91 15.15
N ASN A 23 -5.31 -6.17 14.54
CA ASN A 23 -5.21 -4.75 14.27
C ASN A 23 -3.96 -4.40 13.44
N GLN A 24 -3.78 -5.09 12.31
CA GLN A 24 -2.58 -4.98 11.46
C GLN A 24 -2.96 -4.84 9.99
N ALA A 25 -2.04 -4.31 9.21
CA ALA A 25 -2.12 -4.37 7.76
C ALA A 25 -1.46 -5.66 7.25
N LYS A 26 -2.03 -6.20 6.19
CA LYS A 26 -1.49 -7.35 5.47
C LYS A 26 -1.58 -7.12 3.98
N ALA A 27 -0.57 -7.51 3.22
CA ALA A 27 -0.59 -7.52 1.76
C ALA A 27 -0.15 -8.89 1.25
N THR A 28 -1.06 -9.58 0.56
CA THR A 28 -0.79 -10.87 -0.07
C THR A 28 -0.58 -10.67 -1.56
N LYS A 29 0.53 -11.19 -2.11
CA LYS A 29 0.70 -11.19 -3.56
C LYS A 29 -0.28 -12.17 -4.18
N ILE A 30 -1.13 -11.70 -5.10
CA ILE A 30 -2.17 -12.54 -5.74
C ILE A 30 -1.91 -12.79 -7.22
N ASP A 31 -1.04 -11.99 -7.86
CA ASP A 31 -0.66 -12.19 -9.25
C ASP A 31 0.78 -11.69 -9.50
N LEU A 32 1.44 -12.27 -10.50
CA LEU A 32 2.81 -11.98 -10.87
C LEU A 32 3.02 -12.13 -12.39
N ARG A 33 3.51 -11.05 -13.01
CA ARG A 33 4.04 -11.05 -14.37
C ARG A 33 5.56 -11.06 -14.34
N GLY A 34 6.17 -12.09 -14.92
CA GLY A 34 7.62 -12.22 -15.02
C GLY A 34 8.23 -12.88 -13.79
N LYS A 35 9.31 -12.31 -13.25
CA LYS A 35 10.07 -12.87 -12.12
C LYS A 35 10.00 -11.95 -10.90
N SER A 36 9.90 -12.53 -9.71
CA SER A 36 10.00 -11.83 -8.44
C SER A 36 10.69 -12.72 -7.41
N LYS A 37 11.31 -12.09 -6.40
CA LYS A 37 11.85 -12.80 -5.23
C LYS A 37 10.76 -13.19 -4.22
N VAL A 38 9.55 -12.68 -4.42
CA VAL A 38 8.38 -12.90 -3.57
C VAL A 38 7.37 -13.69 -4.39
N ASP A 39 7.00 -14.85 -3.91
CA ASP A 39 6.09 -15.76 -4.61
C ASP A 39 4.63 -15.31 -4.49
N VAL A 40 3.78 -15.77 -5.40
CA VAL A 40 2.32 -15.61 -5.28
C VAL A 40 1.84 -16.39 -4.04
N GLY A 41 0.98 -15.78 -3.24
CA GLY A 41 0.52 -16.30 -1.95
C GLY A 41 1.38 -15.86 -0.77
N GLN A 42 2.58 -15.30 -0.99
CA GLN A 42 3.39 -14.78 0.10
C GLN A 42 2.80 -13.48 0.65
N GLU A 43 2.90 -13.33 1.98
CA GLU A 43 2.32 -12.23 2.74
C GLU A 43 3.41 -11.27 3.22
N LEU A 44 3.10 -9.97 3.18
CA LEU A 44 3.79 -8.91 3.88
C LEU A 44 2.86 -8.41 4.99
N THR A 45 3.35 -8.32 6.22
CA THR A 45 2.54 -7.91 7.37
C THR A 45 3.26 -6.85 8.19
N GLY A 46 2.48 -6.03 8.87
CA GLY A 46 2.99 -5.04 9.80
C GLY A 46 1.87 -4.30 10.52
N PRO A 47 2.17 -3.66 11.67
CA PRO A 47 1.17 -2.87 12.39
C PRO A 47 0.51 -1.80 11.54
N MET A 48 1.28 -1.18 10.63
CA MET A 48 0.80 -0.20 9.67
C MET A 48 1.40 -0.45 8.28
N VAL A 49 0.66 0.02 7.26
CA VAL A 49 1.17 0.17 5.89
C VAL A 49 0.85 1.57 5.38
N SER A 50 1.86 2.20 4.76
CA SER A 50 1.72 3.47 4.07
C SER A 50 1.64 3.27 2.57
N VAL A 51 0.73 3.99 1.93
CA VAL A 51 0.62 4.16 0.49
C VAL A 51 1.51 5.33 0.07
N CYS A 52 2.80 5.02 -0.14
CA CYS A 52 3.77 5.90 -0.78
C CYS A 52 3.78 5.62 -2.29
N LYS A 53 4.87 5.99 -2.98
CA LYS A 53 5.22 5.45 -4.30
C LYS A 53 5.32 3.93 -4.33
N TRP A 54 5.54 3.28 -3.19
CA TRP A 54 5.45 1.84 -2.96
C TRP A 54 4.61 1.60 -1.70
N LEU A 55 4.13 0.37 -1.49
CA LEU A 55 3.61 0.01 -0.17
C LEU A 55 4.79 -0.10 0.79
N GLN A 56 4.74 0.62 1.91
CA GLN A 56 5.77 0.57 2.93
C GLN A 56 5.15 0.15 4.25
N PHE A 57 5.49 -1.05 4.72
CA PHE A 57 5.10 -1.49 6.06
C PHE A 57 6.05 -0.86 7.09
N TYR A 58 5.52 -0.53 8.26
CA TYR A 58 6.32 0.04 9.35
C TYR A 58 5.67 -0.21 10.71
N ILE A 59 6.50 -0.06 11.75
CA ILE A 59 6.05 -0.06 13.14
C ILE A 59 5.91 1.41 13.57
N PRO A 60 4.72 1.88 13.99
CA PRO A 60 4.56 3.25 14.47
C PRO A 60 5.43 3.49 15.71
N GLU A 61 6.03 4.67 15.79
CA GLU A 61 7.01 5.03 16.83
C GLU A 61 6.43 6.07 17.80
N GLY A 62 7.01 6.22 18.99
CA GLY A 62 6.62 7.25 19.95
C GLY A 62 5.49 6.80 20.86
N GLY A 63 4.99 7.73 21.68
CA GLY A 63 4.04 7.46 22.76
C GLY A 63 4.73 7.27 24.11
N ASN A 64 4.78 8.33 24.91
CA ASN A 64 4.94 8.19 26.36
C ASN A 64 3.58 7.80 26.98
N PHE A 65 3.52 7.55 28.30
CA PHE A 65 2.30 7.19 29.05
C PHE A 65 1.05 8.06 28.78
N THR A 66 1.21 9.21 28.14
CA THR A 66 0.16 10.21 27.84
C THR A 66 -0.10 10.47 26.34
N PHE A 67 0.67 9.92 25.40
CA PHE A 67 0.56 10.26 23.97
C PHE A 67 0.29 9.05 23.08
N SER A 68 -0.50 9.27 22.01
CA SER A 68 -0.72 8.30 20.94
C SER A 68 0.56 8.03 20.15
N LEU A 69 0.72 6.81 19.65
CA LEU A 69 1.80 6.43 18.73
C LEU A 69 1.79 7.36 17.50
N GLN A 70 2.98 7.70 16.98
CA GLN A 70 3.13 8.44 15.74
C GLN A 70 2.88 7.52 14.56
N ARG A 71 1.84 7.87 13.80
CA ARG A 71 1.27 7.02 12.75
C ARG A 71 1.60 7.49 11.34
N LYS A 72 2.13 8.70 11.16
CA LYS A 72 2.58 9.19 9.86
C LYS A 72 3.98 8.69 9.56
N ILE A 73 4.19 8.09 8.40
CA ILE A 73 5.44 7.40 8.09
C ILE A 73 6.64 8.35 8.04
N GLU A 74 6.45 9.61 7.63
CA GLU A 74 7.50 10.63 7.57
C GLU A 74 8.01 11.08 8.94
N MET A 75 7.29 10.73 10.01
CA MET A 75 7.65 11.03 11.38
C MET A 75 8.12 9.79 12.14
N VAL A 76 8.23 8.63 11.47
CA VAL A 76 8.72 7.36 12.04
C VAL A 76 10.16 7.14 11.57
N ASN A 77 11.06 6.82 12.49
CA ASN A 77 12.44 6.53 12.16
C ASN A 77 12.53 5.36 11.17
N THR A 78 13.34 5.54 10.12
CA THR A 78 13.48 4.57 9.01
C THR A 78 13.97 3.20 9.47
N ARG A 79 14.60 3.09 10.65
CA ARG A 79 14.95 1.79 11.26
C ARG A 79 13.73 0.89 11.55
N TYR A 80 12.54 1.49 11.65
CA TYR A 80 11.27 0.80 11.87
C TYR A 80 10.49 0.55 10.57
N TRP A 81 11.06 0.93 9.43
CA TRP A 81 10.50 0.59 8.13
C TRP A 81 10.83 -0.88 7.85
N LEU A 82 9.80 -1.64 7.51
CA LEU A 82 9.87 -3.06 7.18
C LEU A 82 10.06 -3.23 5.66
N GLY A 83 9.66 -4.40 5.14
CA GLY A 83 9.63 -4.63 3.70
C GLY A 83 8.65 -3.70 2.98
N GLY A 84 8.98 -3.41 1.73
CA GLY A 84 8.10 -2.68 0.82
C GLY A 84 7.93 -3.38 -0.52
N THR A 85 7.01 -2.88 -1.33
CA THR A 85 6.81 -3.37 -2.70
C THR A 85 7.69 -2.60 -3.69
N SER A 86 7.64 -3.01 -4.95
CA SER A 86 8.03 -2.13 -6.06
C SER A 86 7.09 -0.93 -6.18
N GLU A 87 7.44 0.01 -7.05
CA GLU A 87 6.61 1.19 -7.29
C GLU A 87 5.19 0.81 -7.74
N ILE A 88 4.23 1.54 -7.20
CA ILE A 88 2.80 1.40 -7.45
C ILE A 88 2.50 2.05 -8.79
N VAL A 89 1.86 1.26 -9.64
CA VAL A 89 1.28 1.68 -10.91
C VAL A 89 -0.11 2.26 -10.67
N GLY A 90 -0.93 1.61 -9.85
CA GLY A 90 -2.28 2.07 -9.52
C GLY A 90 -2.89 1.31 -8.34
N LEU A 91 -3.95 1.89 -7.78
CA LEU A 91 -4.75 1.29 -6.71
C LEU A 91 -6.19 1.06 -7.17
N PHE A 92 -6.80 -0.02 -6.72
CA PHE A 92 -8.15 -0.42 -7.12
C PHE A 92 -8.96 -0.88 -5.90
N LEU A 93 -10.25 -0.57 -5.90
CA LEU A 93 -11.20 -1.11 -4.91
C LEU A 93 -11.61 -2.55 -5.26
N GLU A 94 -11.53 -2.92 -6.53
CA GLU A 94 -11.99 -4.21 -7.04
C GLU A 94 -10.82 -5.03 -7.61
N LYS A 95 -10.84 -6.34 -7.34
CA LYS A 95 -9.81 -7.27 -7.78
C LYS A 95 -9.66 -7.29 -9.30
N GLN A 96 -10.78 -7.33 -10.03
CA GLN A 96 -10.76 -7.47 -11.48
C GLN A 96 -10.05 -6.30 -12.14
N GLY A 97 -10.35 -5.06 -11.75
CA GLY A 97 -9.67 -3.88 -12.30
C GLY A 97 -8.15 -3.89 -12.05
N ALA A 98 -7.69 -4.44 -10.92
CA ALA A 98 -6.26 -4.61 -10.67
C ALA A 98 -5.61 -5.67 -11.57
N LEU A 99 -6.31 -6.78 -11.84
CA LEU A 99 -5.83 -7.82 -12.74
C LEU A 99 -5.80 -7.35 -14.20
N ASP A 100 -6.85 -6.66 -14.65
CA ASP A 100 -6.92 -6.08 -16.00
C ASP A 100 -5.76 -5.09 -16.21
N CYS A 101 -5.51 -4.23 -15.21
CA CYS A 101 -4.38 -3.30 -15.23
C CYS A 101 -3.03 -4.02 -15.45
N LEU A 102 -2.78 -5.15 -14.78
CA LEU A 102 -1.51 -5.88 -14.92
C LEU A 102 -1.42 -6.65 -16.25
N ASN A 103 -2.53 -7.23 -16.71
CA ASN A 103 -2.54 -8.17 -17.83
C ASN A 103 -2.67 -7.48 -19.20
N ASP A 104 -3.40 -6.37 -19.28
CA ASP A 104 -3.73 -5.74 -20.57
C ASP A 104 -2.69 -4.72 -21.04
N HIS A 105 -1.75 -4.34 -20.18
CA HIS A 105 -0.80 -3.25 -20.46
C HIS A 105 0.64 -3.65 -20.13
N GLN A 106 1.52 -3.62 -21.13
CA GLN A 106 2.94 -3.96 -20.96
C GLN A 106 3.80 -2.75 -20.57
N ASP A 107 3.33 -1.54 -20.84
CA ASP A 107 4.04 -0.27 -20.66
C ASP A 107 3.63 0.46 -19.37
N LEU A 108 3.45 -0.29 -18.29
CA LEU A 108 3.04 0.27 -17.00
C LEU A 108 4.14 1.16 -16.41
N THR A 109 3.74 2.37 -16.00
CA THR A 109 4.62 3.33 -15.36
C THR A 109 4.19 3.60 -13.91
N SER A 110 5.12 4.15 -13.11
CA SER A 110 4.84 4.58 -11.74
C SER A 110 3.72 5.60 -11.69
N CYS A 111 2.72 5.38 -10.84
CA CYS A 111 1.49 6.19 -10.75
C CYS A 111 0.90 6.51 -12.14
N ASP A 112 0.60 5.46 -12.89
CA ASP A 112 0.19 5.56 -14.29
C ASP A 112 -1.08 6.39 -14.44
N ARG A 113 -1.05 7.35 -15.37
CA ARG A 113 -2.15 8.33 -15.55
C ARG A 113 -3.47 7.66 -15.93
N ARG A 114 -3.42 6.48 -16.58
CA ARG A 114 -4.61 5.69 -16.93
C ARG A 114 -5.44 5.30 -15.70
N TRP A 115 -4.78 5.14 -14.55
CA TRP A 115 -5.40 4.63 -13.31
C TRP A 115 -5.49 5.67 -12.20
N LEU A 116 -5.28 6.94 -12.53
CA LEU A 116 -5.25 8.01 -11.54
C LEU A 116 -6.58 8.16 -10.79
N ASP A 117 -7.71 8.04 -11.49
CA ASP A 117 -9.03 8.17 -10.87
C ASP A 117 -9.35 6.99 -9.94
N ALA A 118 -8.99 5.77 -10.33
CA ALA A 118 -9.10 4.60 -9.47
C ALA A 118 -8.22 4.76 -8.21
N THR A 119 -6.99 5.24 -8.42
CA THR A 119 -6.03 5.50 -7.34
C THR A 119 -6.55 6.53 -6.34
N LYS A 120 -7.09 7.66 -6.82
CA LYS A 120 -7.70 8.70 -5.99
C LYS A 120 -8.90 8.19 -5.21
N LYS A 121 -9.73 7.31 -5.80
CA LYS A 121 -10.86 6.69 -5.09
C LYS A 121 -10.39 5.86 -3.90
N VAL A 122 -9.34 5.05 -4.06
CA VAL A 122 -8.76 4.27 -2.95
C VAL A 122 -8.17 5.19 -1.87
N ILE A 123 -7.37 6.19 -2.26
CA ILE A 123 -6.79 7.17 -1.32
C ILE A 123 -7.89 7.86 -0.49
N CYS A 124 -8.95 8.32 -1.17
CA CYS A 124 -10.09 8.94 -0.50
C CYS A 124 -10.82 7.97 0.43
N ALA A 125 -10.97 6.71 0.03
CA ALA A 125 -11.63 5.68 0.83
C ALA A 125 -10.82 5.23 2.07
N ILE A 126 -9.48 5.27 1.99
CA ILE A 126 -8.60 5.09 3.16
C ILE A 126 -8.89 6.19 4.18
N GLY A 127 -8.85 7.46 3.75
CA GLY A 127 -9.05 8.62 4.62
C GLY A 127 -7.88 8.88 5.58
N HIS A 128 -8.00 9.90 6.42
CA HIS A 128 -6.90 10.34 7.29
C HIS A 128 -6.82 9.61 8.65
N GLU A 129 -7.86 8.89 9.03
CA GLU A 129 -7.99 8.28 10.37
C GLU A 129 -8.02 6.75 10.34
N HIS A 130 -7.55 6.13 9.25
CA HIS A 130 -7.58 4.67 9.15
C HIS A 130 -6.66 4.03 10.21
N PRO A 131 -7.11 2.96 10.91
CA PRO A 131 -6.39 2.36 12.03
C PRO A 131 -5.09 1.65 11.65
N VAL A 132 -4.87 1.31 10.38
CA VAL A 132 -3.66 0.61 9.91
C VAL A 132 -3.15 1.04 8.54
N PHE A 133 -3.91 1.87 7.82
CA PHE A 133 -3.54 2.32 6.47
C PHE A 133 -3.22 3.80 6.59
N GLU A 134 -2.18 4.24 5.92
CA GLU A 134 -1.80 5.64 5.91
C GLU A 134 -1.51 6.05 4.47
N VAL A 135 -1.89 7.28 4.10
CA VAL A 135 -1.58 7.85 2.79
C VAL A 135 -0.44 8.82 3.01
N CYS A 136 0.73 8.51 2.44
CA CYS A 136 1.90 9.36 2.61
C CYS A 136 1.72 10.68 1.85
N GLU A 137 1.84 11.79 2.58
CA GLU A 137 1.78 13.15 2.02
C GLU A 137 3.17 13.75 1.79
N TRP A 138 4.23 13.09 2.28
CA TRP A 138 5.58 13.62 2.24
C TRP A 138 6.11 13.77 0.81
N GLU A 139 6.60 14.97 0.50
CA GLU A 139 7.20 15.27 -0.80
C GLU A 139 8.36 14.31 -1.11
N GLY A 140 8.35 13.74 -2.31
CA GLY A 140 9.32 12.72 -2.73
C GLY A 140 8.82 11.28 -2.54
N LEU A 141 7.94 11.02 -1.57
CA LEU A 141 7.36 9.70 -1.29
C LEU A 141 5.89 9.58 -1.62
N ARG A 142 5.12 10.69 -1.64
CA ARG A 142 3.71 10.67 -2.00
C ARG A 142 3.47 10.05 -3.37
N LEU A 143 2.42 9.22 -3.46
CA LEU A 143 2.04 8.52 -4.69
C LEU A 143 1.51 9.50 -5.75
N VAL A 144 0.51 10.30 -5.37
CA VAL A 144 -0.16 11.27 -6.24
C VAL A 144 0.35 12.67 -5.88
N ARG A 145 0.72 13.44 -6.90
CA ARG A 145 1.17 14.83 -6.76
C ARG A 145 0.02 15.82 -6.76
#